data_AF-A0A0W1KNT7-F1
#
_entry.id   AF-A0A0W1KNT7-F1
#
_cell.length_a   1.000
_cell.length_b   1.000
_cell.length_c   1.000
_cell.angle_alpha   90.00
_cell.angle_beta   90.00
_cell.angle_gamma   90.00
#
_symmetry.space_group_name_H-M   'P 1'
#
loop_
_entity.id
_entity.type
_entity.pdbx_description
1 polymer ?
#
loop_
_entity_poly.entity_id
_entity_poly.type
_entity_poly.pdbx_seq_one_letter_code
_entity_poly.pdbx_strand_id
1 'polypeptide(L)'
;MALLNQHRVYIPSNARANHYLLAEVTPNDSFYESFNSINCCYERIARQLFAACDEYELHNVHILANDKLPVVRFHDESYQLETNKQMLIFYNPRYHEAHKLYYSTDTQSKKVRLLFLATGEDIRANSAVFHRKVQKVLTLMQEQLFIDQPQFKVRDHQHLTYDLFAKNKGNKETYGYKLRSLYPRYQNRHCEIPKDHAEMTYATFSIPVSRAIKTQFQTLINNGDFNQFYDYFLDSFKRCCEVNKLTHGALVANGAKPIIRNSKVDVNEGNEELQKLSFELDNEEQQVKYFYDNKKLVETMHFVIVATKQNKQEIGYGKFMNQVEKTIFSLCDELDINKERQDLTVRFFQHISYPF
;
A
#
# COMPACT_ATOMS: atom_id res chain seq x y z
N MET A 1 0.13 31.55 -15.85
CA MET A 1 0.98 30.33 -15.84
C MET A 1 1.26 29.75 -14.43
N ALA A 2 1.06 30.47 -13.32
CA ALA A 2 1.31 29.96 -11.96
C ALA A 2 0.29 28.93 -11.41
N LEU A 3 -0.99 28.99 -11.84
CA LEU A 3 -2.04 28.06 -11.35
C LEU A 3 -1.83 26.59 -11.80
N LEU A 4 -1.29 26.36 -12.99
CA LEU A 4 -1.07 25.00 -13.52
C LEU A 4 -0.02 24.19 -12.75
N ASN A 5 0.92 24.86 -12.06
CA ASN A 5 1.96 24.22 -11.25
C ASN A 5 1.43 23.66 -9.92
N GLN A 6 0.29 24.14 -9.40
CA GLN A 6 -0.25 23.64 -8.13
C GLN A 6 -0.80 22.21 -8.22
N HIS A 7 -1.17 21.76 -9.42
CA HIS A 7 -1.79 20.45 -9.67
C HIS A 7 -0.82 19.39 -10.19
N ARG A 8 0.47 19.74 -10.34
CA ARG A 8 1.53 18.78 -10.64
C ARG A 8 2.46 18.68 -9.44
N VAL A 9 2.86 17.47 -9.12
CA VAL A 9 3.97 17.19 -8.20
C VAL A 9 5.15 16.69 -9.03
N TYR A 10 6.32 17.24 -8.78
CA TYR A 10 7.54 16.88 -9.51
C TYR A 10 8.28 15.81 -8.73
N ILE A 11 8.18 14.57 -9.23
CA ILE A 11 8.75 13.40 -8.57
C ILE A 11 10.00 12.97 -9.35
N PRO A 12 11.07 12.49 -8.68
CA PRO A 12 12.27 12.00 -9.35
C PRO A 12 11.99 10.98 -10.46
N SER A 13 12.75 11.03 -11.55
CA SER A 13 12.56 10.12 -12.70
C SER A 13 12.82 8.65 -12.36
N ASN A 14 13.60 8.38 -11.31
CA ASN A 14 13.88 7.03 -10.80
C ASN A 14 12.78 6.50 -9.85
N ALA A 15 11.63 7.18 -9.76
CA ALA A 15 10.50 6.72 -8.97
C ALA A 15 9.99 5.36 -9.47
N ARG A 16 9.72 4.47 -8.53
CA ARG A 16 9.33 3.08 -8.79
C ARG A 16 7.82 2.95 -8.65
N ALA A 17 7.16 2.68 -9.76
CA ALA A 17 5.74 2.35 -9.76
C ALA A 17 5.54 0.86 -9.45
N ASN A 18 4.49 0.55 -8.72
CA ASN A 18 3.99 -0.80 -8.53
C ASN A 18 2.48 -0.81 -8.63
N HIS A 19 1.95 -1.91 -9.13
CA HIS A 19 0.52 -2.19 -9.16
C HIS A 19 0.30 -3.67 -8.92
N TYR A 20 -0.62 -4.00 -8.04
CA TYR A 20 -1.13 -5.35 -7.89
C TYR A 20 -2.62 -5.34 -7.59
N LEU A 21 -3.29 -6.43 -7.96
CA LEU A 21 -4.64 -6.71 -7.52
C LEU A 21 -4.63 -7.90 -6.57
N LEU A 22 -5.46 -7.83 -5.54
CA LEU A 22 -5.74 -8.91 -4.62
C LEU A 22 -7.22 -9.23 -4.69
N ALA A 23 -7.55 -10.43 -5.17
CA ALA A 23 -8.91 -10.97 -5.11
C ALA A 23 -8.98 -11.97 -3.96
N GLU A 24 -9.95 -11.79 -3.07
CA GLU A 24 -10.14 -12.67 -1.91
C GLU A 24 -11.52 -13.33 -1.99
N VAL A 25 -11.58 -14.64 -1.77
CA VAL A 25 -12.83 -15.37 -1.57
C VAL A 25 -12.75 -16.13 -0.25
N THR A 26 -13.90 -16.28 0.41
CA THR A 26 -14.07 -17.12 1.62
C THR A 26 -14.95 -18.29 1.21
N PRO A 27 -14.36 -19.40 0.71
CA PRO A 27 -15.16 -20.55 0.31
C PRO A 27 -15.89 -21.15 1.51
N ASN A 28 -17.08 -21.67 1.28
CA ASN A 28 -17.83 -22.42 2.28
C ASN A 28 -17.26 -23.84 2.44
N ASP A 29 -17.70 -24.55 3.48
CA ASP A 29 -17.18 -25.89 3.76
C ASP A 29 -17.55 -26.89 2.64
N SER A 30 -18.72 -26.74 2.02
CA SER A 30 -19.14 -27.59 0.90
C SER A 30 -18.24 -27.48 -0.33
N PHE A 31 -17.58 -26.34 -0.54
CA PHE A 31 -16.55 -26.20 -1.56
C PHE A 31 -15.40 -27.17 -1.31
N TYR A 32 -14.87 -27.21 -0.08
CA TYR A 32 -13.73 -28.05 0.26
C TYR A 32 -14.11 -29.54 0.24
N GLU A 33 -15.32 -29.87 0.68
CA GLU A 33 -15.87 -31.24 0.64
C GLU A 33 -16.03 -31.79 -0.79
N SER A 34 -16.10 -30.93 -1.82
CA SER A 34 -16.18 -31.37 -3.21
C SER A 34 -14.86 -31.94 -3.77
N PHE A 35 -13.77 -31.87 -2.99
CA PHE A 35 -12.44 -32.36 -3.38
C PHE A 35 -12.00 -33.55 -2.51
N ASN A 36 -11.19 -34.45 -3.09
CA ASN A 36 -10.66 -35.62 -2.37
C ASN A 36 -9.78 -35.24 -1.16
N SER A 37 -9.10 -34.10 -1.22
CA SER A 37 -8.30 -33.54 -0.13
C SER A 37 -8.18 -32.03 -0.29
N ILE A 38 -7.81 -31.37 0.81
CA ILE A 38 -7.55 -29.92 0.82
C ILE A 38 -6.39 -29.56 -0.13
N ASN A 39 -5.34 -30.38 -0.20
CA ASN A 39 -4.22 -30.13 -1.11
C ASN A 39 -4.68 -30.20 -2.57
N CYS A 40 -5.49 -31.21 -2.92
CA CYS A 40 -6.07 -31.34 -4.26
C CYS A 40 -6.96 -30.15 -4.63
N CYS A 41 -7.68 -29.57 -3.66
CA CYS A 41 -8.45 -28.35 -3.86
C CYS A 41 -7.54 -27.19 -4.30
N TYR A 42 -6.47 -26.92 -3.55
CA TYR A 42 -5.55 -25.82 -3.87
C TYR A 42 -4.79 -26.01 -5.17
N GLU A 43 -4.37 -27.24 -5.46
CA GLU A 43 -3.75 -27.58 -6.74
C GLU A 43 -4.72 -27.44 -7.92
N ARG A 44 -6.01 -27.77 -7.72
CA ARG A 44 -7.05 -27.57 -8.74
C ARG A 44 -7.27 -26.09 -9.03
N ILE A 45 -7.38 -25.26 -7.99
CA ILE A 45 -7.48 -23.79 -8.12
C ILE A 45 -6.27 -23.27 -8.90
N ALA A 46 -5.06 -23.70 -8.54
CA ALA A 46 -3.83 -23.27 -9.19
C ALA A 46 -3.78 -23.59 -10.66
N ARG A 47 -4.05 -24.84 -11.03
CA ARG A 47 -4.06 -25.25 -12.43
C ARG A 47 -5.07 -24.45 -13.27
N GLN A 48 -6.28 -24.25 -12.77
CA GLN A 48 -7.29 -23.49 -13.51
C GLN A 48 -6.95 -22.00 -13.59
N LEU A 49 -6.49 -21.41 -12.49
CA LEU A 49 -6.09 -20.01 -12.47
C LEU A 49 -4.94 -19.73 -13.43
N PHE A 50 -3.88 -20.53 -13.39
CA PHE A 50 -2.70 -20.31 -14.21
C PHE A 50 -3.02 -20.48 -15.70
N ALA A 51 -3.82 -21.49 -16.07
CA ALA A 51 -4.31 -21.64 -17.43
C ALA A 51 -5.12 -20.42 -17.91
N ALA A 52 -6.03 -19.91 -17.08
CA ALA A 52 -6.78 -18.69 -17.39
C ALA A 52 -5.85 -17.46 -17.48
N CYS A 53 -4.86 -17.35 -16.60
CA CYS A 53 -3.90 -16.25 -16.60
C CYS A 53 -3.04 -16.24 -17.86
N ASP A 54 -2.63 -17.40 -18.37
CA ASP A 54 -1.89 -17.51 -19.62
C ASP A 54 -2.72 -17.00 -20.81
N GLU A 55 -4.02 -17.32 -20.87
CA GLU A 55 -4.94 -16.83 -21.91
C GLU A 55 -5.02 -15.29 -21.95
N TYR A 56 -4.97 -14.64 -20.79
CA TYR A 56 -5.04 -13.18 -20.68
C TYR A 56 -3.67 -12.49 -20.52
N GLU A 57 -2.58 -13.24 -20.65
CA GLU A 57 -1.20 -12.76 -20.51
C GLU A 57 -0.95 -12.08 -19.14
N LEU A 58 -1.34 -12.76 -18.06
CA LEU A 58 -1.03 -12.39 -16.68
C LEU A 58 0.13 -13.26 -16.18
N HIS A 59 1.34 -12.74 -16.30
CA HIS A 59 2.58 -13.52 -16.13
C HIS A 59 3.07 -13.63 -14.69
N ASN A 60 2.51 -12.85 -13.76
CA ASN A 60 2.93 -12.87 -12.36
C ASN A 60 1.73 -12.98 -11.41
N VAL A 61 1.47 -14.20 -10.97
CA VAL A 61 0.26 -14.59 -10.25
C VAL A 61 0.61 -15.55 -9.11
N HIS A 62 0.11 -15.24 -7.93
CA HIS A 62 0.35 -16.01 -6.72
C HIS A 62 -0.98 -16.39 -6.07
N ILE A 63 -1.09 -17.63 -5.60
CA ILE A 63 -2.24 -18.11 -4.82
C ILE A 63 -1.78 -18.29 -3.39
N LEU A 64 -2.47 -17.65 -2.45
CA LEU A 64 -2.20 -17.75 -1.02
C LEU A 64 -3.42 -18.34 -0.31
N ALA A 65 -3.28 -19.59 0.12
CA ALA A 65 -4.22 -20.34 0.95
C ALA A 65 -3.52 -20.77 2.27
N ASN A 66 -2.88 -19.80 2.93
CA ASN A 66 -2.16 -19.96 4.20
C ASN A 66 -2.61 -18.95 5.26
N ASP A 67 -3.71 -18.23 5.01
CA ASP A 67 -4.27 -17.16 5.83
C ASP A 67 -3.35 -15.95 6.09
N LYS A 68 -2.17 -15.88 5.47
CA LYS A 68 -1.25 -14.74 5.58
C LYS A 68 -1.64 -13.59 4.66
N LEU A 69 -1.34 -12.37 5.10
CA LEU A 69 -1.57 -11.16 4.31
C LEU A 69 -0.41 -10.94 3.33
N PRO A 70 -0.66 -10.92 2.00
CA PRO A 70 0.38 -10.55 1.05
C PRO A 70 0.76 -9.07 1.19
N VAL A 71 2.05 -8.79 1.22
CA VAL A 71 2.60 -7.43 1.16
C VAL A 71 3.64 -7.36 0.06
N VAL A 72 3.29 -6.61 -0.98
CA VAL A 72 4.09 -6.52 -2.20
C VAL A 72 5.02 -5.31 -2.13
N ARG A 73 6.29 -5.51 -2.49
CA ARG A 73 7.32 -4.45 -2.52
C ARG A 73 8.15 -4.54 -3.80
N PHE A 74 8.59 -3.39 -4.29
CA PHE A 74 9.60 -3.37 -5.35
C PHE A 74 10.91 -3.93 -4.82
N HIS A 75 11.56 -4.78 -5.60
CA HIS A 75 12.98 -5.06 -5.46
C HIS A 75 13.57 -5.59 -6.76
N ASP A 76 14.86 -5.34 -6.99
CA ASP A 76 15.57 -5.79 -8.19
C ASP A 76 15.79 -7.31 -8.18
N GLU A 77 16.05 -7.90 -7.02
CA GLU A 77 16.01 -9.36 -6.81
C GLU A 77 14.62 -9.86 -6.40
N SER A 78 14.25 -11.06 -6.85
CA SER A 78 13.02 -11.73 -6.42
C SER A 78 13.25 -12.51 -5.13
N TYR A 79 12.56 -12.13 -4.07
CA TYR A 79 12.53 -12.89 -2.82
C TYR A 79 11.14 -12.91 -2.21
N GLN A 80 10.97 -13.90 -1.35
CA GLN A 80 9.78 -14.11 -0.57
C GLN A 80 10.21 -14.33 0.87
N LEU A 81 9.61 -13.56 1.77
CA LEU A 81 9.81 -13.70 3.20
C LEU A 81 8.46 -13.89 3.87
N GLU A 82 8.42 -14.77 4.86
CA GLU A 82 7.19 -15.15 5.52
C GLU A 82 7.32 -14.91 7.02
N THR A 83 6.32 -14.26 7.59
CA THR A 83 6.17 -14.08 9.04
C THR A 83 4.94 -14.89 9.49
N ASN A 84 4.53 -14.74 10.76
CA ASN A 84 3.35 -15.44 11.23
C ASN A 84 2.07 -14.88 10.61
N LYS A 85 2.03 -13.58 10.30
CA LYS A 85 0.83 -12.90 9.77
C LYS A 85 0.97 -12.44 8.33
N GLN A 86 2.18 -12.35 7.79
CA GLN A 86 2.43 -11.74 6.49
C GLN A 86 3.22 -12.66 5.55
N MET A 87 3.00 -12.43 4.27
CA MET A 87 3.80 -12.95 3.20
C MET A 87 4.34 -11.76 2.39
N LEU A 88 5.61 -11.45 2.57
CA LEU A 88 6.28 -10.35 1.89
C LEU A 88 6.79 -10.86 0.54
N ILE A 89 6.30 -10.27 -0.54
CA ILE A 89 6.65 -10.64 -1.91
C ILE A 89 7.36 -9.46 -2.56
N PHE A 90 8.58 -9.71 -3.01
CA PHE A 90 9.43 -8.71 -3.61
C PHE A 90 9.65 -9.02 -5.08
N TYR A 91 9.36 -8.05 -5.92
CA TYR A 91 9.46 -8.22 -7.37
C TYR A 91 9.82 -6.92 -8.08
N ASN A 92 10.35 -7.06 -9.29
CA ASN A 92 10.57 -5.99 -10.23
C ASN A 92 9.55 -6.21 -11.35
N PRO A 93 8.56 -5.32 -11.50
CA PRO A 93 7.56 -5.44 -12.55
C PRO A 93 8.14 -5.58 -13.96
N ARG A 94 9.36 -5.09 -14.19
CA ARG A 94 10.01 -5.07 -15.50
C ARG A 94 10.33 -6.46 -16.04
N TYR A 95 10.64 -7.42 -15.17
CA TYR A 95 11.15 -8.74 -15.62
C TYR A 95 10.84 -9.91 -14.69
N HIS A 96 10.27 -9.70 -13.49
CA HIS A 96 9.86 -10.83 -12.65
C HIS A 96 8.48 -11.34 -13.04
N GLU A 97 8.46 -12.60 -13.45
CA GLU A 97 7.27 -13.37 -13.79
C GLU A 97 7.28 -14.67 -12.97
N ALA A 98 6.10 -15.10 -12.53
CA ALA A 98 5.97 -16.26 -11.66
C ALA A 98 4.51 -16.71 -11.56
N HIS A 99 4.29 -18.02 -11.61
CA HIS A 99 3.06 -18.65 -11.13
C HIS A 99 3.40 -19.47 -9.89
N LYS A 100 2.87 -19.08 -8.72
CA LYS A 100 3.21 -19.75 -7.45
C LYS A 100 1.99 -20.03 -6.60
N LEU A 101 1.97 -21.21 -5.99
CA LEU A 101 0.95 -21.65 -5.06
C LEU A 101 1.56 -21.78 -3.65
N TYR A 102 0.92 -21.17 -2.66
CA TYR A 102 1.29 -21.25 -1.25
C TYR A 102 0.10 -21.68 -0.43
N TYR A 103 0.23 -22.79 0.27
CA TYR A 103 -0.79 -23.30 1.17
C TYR A 103 -0.14 -24.07 2.32
N SER A 104 -0.91 -24.20 3.39
CA SER A 104 -0.56 -25.08 4.51
C SER A 104 -1.09 -26.48 4.21
N THR A 105 -0.20 -27.47 4.17
CA THR A 105 -0.55 -28.87 3.86
C THR A 105 -1.67 -29.37 4.78
N ASP A 106 -2.67 -30.01 4.17
CA ASP A 106 -3.83 -30.61 4.83
C ASP A 106 -4.64 -29.66 5.73
N THR A 107 -4.47 -28.34 5.54
CA THR A 107 -5.09 -27.32 6.38
C THR A 107 -5.97 -26.40 5.55
N GLN A 108 -7.26 -26.35 5.88
CA GLN A 108 -8.21 -25.43 5.24
C GLN A 108 -7.91 -23.99 5.66
N SER A 109 -7.57 -23.15 4.68
CA SER A 109 -7.48 -21.70 4.84
C SER A 109 -8.86 -21.07 5.03
N LYS A 110 -8.97 -20.10 5.94
CA LYS A 110 -10.17 -19.26 6.06
C LYS A 110 -10.44 -18.47 4.79
N LYS A 111 -9.39 -18.04 4.08
CA LYS A 111 -9.52 -17.28 2.83
C LYS A 111 -8.52 -17.76 1.79
N VAL A 112 -9.02 -17.92 0.57
CA VAL A 112 -8.19 -18.10 -0.62
C VAL A 112 -7.95 -16.72 -1.23
N ARG A 113 -6.69 -16.37 -1.45
CA ARG A 113 -6.29 -15.09 -2.03
C ARG A 113 -5.56 -15.31 -3.34
N LEU A 114 -6.02 -14.61 -4.38
CA LEU A 114 -5.41 -14.58 -5.70
C LEU A 114 -4.72 -13.22 -5.85
N LEU A 115 -3.40 -13.23 -5.92
CA LEU A 115 -2.57 -12.05 -6.02
C LEU A 115 -2.03 -11.93 -7.44
N PHE A 116 -2.39 -10.87 -8.14
CA PHE A 116 -1.95 -10.56 -9.49
C PHE A 116 -0.98 -9.38 -9.43
N LEU A 117 0.25 -9.58 -9.88
CA LEU A 117 1.28 -8.54 -9.93
C LEU A 117 1.40 -8.02 -11.37
N ALA A 118 1.36 -6.69 -11.53
CA ALA A 118 1.48 -6.11 -12.86
C ALA A 118 2.92 -6.24 -13.37
N THR A 119 3.09 -6.67 -14.62
CA THR A 119 4.40 -6.78 -15.27
C THR A 119 4.49 -5.88 -16.50
N GLY A 120 5.72 -5.61 -16.94
CA GLY A 120 6.05 -4.77 -18.09
C GLY A 120 6.34 -3.30 -17.74
N GLU A 121 6.43 -2.50 -18.79
CA GLU A 121 6.70 -1.06 -18.70
C GLU A 121 5.42 -0.24 -18.53
N ASP A 122 5.55 1.01 -18.08
CA ASP A 122 4.44 1.96 -17.96
C ASP A 122 3.22 1.45 -17.17
N ILE A 123 3.47 0.66 -16.12
CA ILE A 123 2.45 0.01 -15.27
C ILE A 123 1.28 0.95 -14.93
N ARG A 124 1.59 2.19 -14.54
CA ARG A 124 0.56 3.16 -14.14
C ARG A 124 -0.32 3.59 -15.32
N ALA A 125 0.23 3.69 -16.53
CA ALA A 125 -0.54 3.98 -17.74
C ALA A 125 -1.43 2.78 -18.12
N ASN A 126 -0.90 1.56 -17.98
CA ASN A 126 -1.56 0.31 -18.36
C ASN A 126 -2.47 -0.29 -17.28
N SER A 127 -2.51 0.30 -16.08
CA SER A 127 -3.28 -0.15 -14.92
C SER A 127 -4.74 -0.55 -15.20
N ALA A 128 -5.48 0.21 -16.00
CA ALA A 128 -6.86 -0.12 -16.36
C ALA A 128 -6.98 -1.38 -17.24
N VAL A 129 -6.02 -1.59 -18.14
CA VAL A 129 -5.96 -2.78 -19.00
C VAL A 129 -5.63 -4.00 -18.16
N PHE A 130 -4.63 -3.89 -17.28
CA PHE A 130 -4.27 -4.94 -16.33
C PHE A 130 -5.46 -5.32 -15.44
N HIS A 131 -6.14 -4.32 -14.85
CA HIS A 131 -7.33 -4.54 -14.02
C HIS A 131 -8.43 -5.29 -14.78
N ARG A 132 -8.72 -4.90 -16.02
CA ARG A 132 -9.72 -5.59 -16.86
C ARG A 132 -9.33 -7.03 -17.19
N LYS A 133 -8.04 -7.31 -17.46
CA LYS A 133 -7.54 -8.68 -17.65
C LYS A 133 -7.79 -9.53 -16.41
N VAL A 134 -7.51 -8.99 -15.22
CA VAL A 134 -7.80 -9.66 -13.95
C VAL A 134 -9.30 -9.91 -13.78
N GLN A 135 -10.17 -8.93 -14.07
CA GLN A 135 -11.63 -9.12 -14.01
C GLN A 135 -12.10 -10.29 -14.90
N LYS A 136 -11.58 -10.40 -16.13
CA LYS A 136 -11.93 -11.52 -17.02
C LYS A 136 -11.53 -12.88 -16.43
N VAL A 137 -10.33 -12.98 -15.86
CA VAL A 137 -9.88 -14.19 -15.18
C VAL A 137 -10.77 -14.51 -13.97
N LEU A 138 -11.14 -13.51 -13.17
CA LEU A 138 -12.02 -13.71 -12.02
C LEU A 138 -13.42 -14.17 -12.43
N THR A 139 -13.98 -13.64 -13.53
CA THR A 139 -15.25 -14.13 -14.09
C THR A 139 -15.17 -15.61 -14.45
N LEU A 140 -14.11 -16.03 -15.16
CA LEU A 140 -13.91 -17.44 -15.50
C LEU A 140 -13.76 -18.31 -14.26
N MET A 141 -13.00 -17.86 -13.26
CA MET A 141 -12.84 -18.60 -12.01
C MET A 141 -14.17 -18.72 -11.26
N GLN A 142 -14.98 -17.66 -11.22
CA GLN A 142 -16.30 -17.66 -10.61
C GLN A 142 -17.24 -18.64 -11.31
N GLU A 143 -17.28 -18.63 -12.64
CA GLU A 143 -18.20 -19.45 -13.44
C GLU A 143 -17.78 -20.92 -13.55
N GLN A 144 -16.50 -21.26 -13.36
CA GLN A 144 -16.01 -22.63 -13.58
C GLN A 144 -15.66 -23.38 -12.30
N LEU A 145 -15.23 -22.68 -11.25
CA LEU A 145 -14.75 -23.31 -10.01
C LEU A 145 -15.50 -22.82 -8.78
N PHE A 146 -15.81 -21.53 -8.71
CA PHE A 146 -16.42 -20.89 -7.55
C PHE A 146 -17.93 -20.63 -7.71
N ILE A 147 -18.64 -21.46 -8.50
CA ILE A 147 -20.03 -21.21 -8.94
C ILE A 147 -20.98 -20.89 -7.77
N ASP A 148 -20.97 -21.74 -6.74
CA ASP A 148 -21.84 -21.61 -5.56
C ASP A 148 -21.14 -20.92 -4.38
N GLN A 149 -20.08 -20.16 -4.66
CA GLN A 149 -19.27 -19.49 -3.65
C GLN A 149 -19.54 -17.98 -3.64
N PRO A 150 -19.27 -17.31 -2.51
CA PRO A 150 -19.39 -15.86 -2.45
C PRO A 150 -18.55 -15.17 -3.52
N GLN A 151 -19.04 -14.02 -3.99
CA GLN A 151 -18.32 -13.13 -4.90
C GLN A 151 -16.92 -12.77 -4.39
N PHE A 152 -15.99 -12.58 -5.31
CA PHE A 152 -14.64 -12.14 -4.96
C PHE A 152 -14.66 -10.73 -4.39
N LYS A 153 -13.91 -10.49 -3.32
CA LYS A 153 -13.58 -9.13 -2.89
C LYS A 153 -12.29 -8.69 -3.56
N VAL A 154 -12.39 -7.76 -4.50
CA VAL A 154 -11.24 -7.25 -5.25
C VAL A 154 -10.68 -6.01 -4.58
N ARG A 155 -9.35 -5.94 -4.49
CA ARG A 155 -8.59 -4.78 -4.02
C ARG A 155 -7.50 -4.44 -5.03
N ASP A 156 -7.56 -3.25 -5.61
CA ASP A 156 -6.53 -2.70 -6.48
C ASP A 156 -5.58 -1.85 -5.64
N HIS A 157 -4.29 -2.17 -5.69
CA HIS A 157 -3.24 -1.49 -4.95
C HIS A 157 -2.23 -0.89 -5.92
N GLN A 158 -2.19 0.44 -5.97
CA GLN A 158 -1.19 1.18 -6.73
C GLN A 158 -0.35 2.05 -5.83
N HIS A 159 0.97 1.99 -6.02
CA HIS A 159 1.85 2.89 -5.32
C HIS A 159 3.02 3.38 -6.17
N LEU A 160 3.43 4.61 -5.87
CA LEU A 160 4.61 5.25 -6.41
C LEU A 160 5.58 5.49 -5.26
N THR A 161 6.78 4.92 -5.36
CA THR A 161 7.83 5.01 -4.34
C THR A 161 9.00 5.82 -4.86
N TYR A 162 9.49 6.77 -4.09
CA TYR A 162 10.64 7.59 -4.45
C TYR A 162 11.35 8.10 -3.21
N ASP A 163 12.61 8.49 -3.38
CA ASP A 163 13.36 9.19 -2.35
C ASP A 163 13.10 10.69 -2.46
N LEU A 164 12.63 11.31 -1.39
CA LEU A 164 12.32 12.74 -1.38
C LEU A 164 13.58 13.60 -1.62
N PHE A 165 14.76 13.10 -1.18
CA PHE A 165 16.02 13.81 -1.29
C PHE A 165 16.86 13.41 -2.51
N ALA A 166 16.28 12.72 -3.49
CA ALA A 166 16.99 12.28 -4.69
C ALA A 166 17.77 13.41 -5.39
N LYS A 167 17.19 14.63 -5.42
CA LYS A 167 17.86 15.83 -5.97
C LYS A 167 19.12 16.23 -5.21
N ASN A 168 19.08 16.18 -3.88
CA ASN A 168 20.24 16.46 -3.03
C ASN A 168 21.35 15.42 -3.24
N LYS A 169 20.98 14.20 -3.62
CA LYS A 169 21.90 13.08 -3.90
C LYS A 169 22.39 13.01 -5.34
N GLY A 170 22.08 14.02 -6.16
CA GLY A 170 22.55 14.14 -7.54
C GLY A 170 21.56 13.71 -8.62
N ASN A 171 20.43 13.08 -8.29
CA ASN A 171 19.38 12.80 -9.26
C ASN A 171 18.46 14.01 -9.44
N LYS A 172 18.79 14.86 -10.43
CA LYS A 172 18.10 16.12 -10.69
C LYS A 172 16.90 15.98 -11.64
N GLU A 173 16.75 14.84 -12.30
CA GLU A 173 15.67 14.62 -13.25
C GLU A 173 14.34 14.39 -12.54
N THR A 174 13.29 15.05 -13.00
CA THR A 174 11.96 14.94 -12.41
C THR A 174 10.89 14.88 -13.47
N TYR A 175 9.76 14.25 -13.14
CA TYR A 175 8.57 14.19 -13.96
C TYR A 175 7.37 14.79 -13.23
N GLY A 176 6.57 15.59 -13.93
CA GLY A 176 5.41 16.27 -13.37
C GLY A 176 4.15 15.39 -13.38
N TYR A 177 3.83 14.76 -12.25
CA TYR A 177 2.65 13.91 -12.11
C TYR A 177 1.41 14.71 -11.68
N LYS A 178 0.27 14.46 -12.34
CA LYS A 178 -1.06 14.96 -11.91
C LYS A 178 -1.71 14.11 -10.81
N LEU A 179 -1.25 12.86 -10.67
CA LEU A 179 -1.79 11.86 -9.73
C LEU A 179 -3.32 11.78 -9.76
N ARG A 180 -3.89 11.54 -10.94
CA ARG A 180 -5.34 11.41 -11.12
C ARG A 180 -5.94 10.32 -10.22
N SER A 181 -7.17 10.52 -9.78
CA SER A 181 -7.97 9.49 -9.08
C SER A 181 -8.19 8.27 -9.97
N LEU A 182 -8.28 7.10 -9.35
CA LEU A 182 -8.31 5.81 -10.03
C LEU A 182 -9.62 5.60 -10.79
N TYR A 183 -10.77 5.76 -10.13
CA TYR A 183 -12.09 5.52 -10.73
C TYR A 183 -12.32 6.28 -12.06
N PRO A 184 -12.20 7.62 -12.13
CA PRO A 184 -12.41 8.34 -13.40
C PRO A 184 -11.36 7.96 -14.45
N ARG A 185 -10.15 7.56 -14.04
CA ARG A 185 -9.12 7.09 -14.98
C ARG A 185 -9.47 5.73 -15.59
N TYR A 186 -10.13 4.86 -14.83
CA TYR A 186 -10.56 3.54 -15.29
C TYR A 186 -11.80 3.62 -16.17
N GLN A 187 -12.78 4.44 -15.78
CA GLN A 187 -13.97 4.70 -16.61
C GLN A 187 -13.60 5.21 -18.01
N ASN A 188 -12.69 6.19 -18.09
CA ASN A 188 -12.20 6.73 -19.36
C ASN A 188 -11.43 5.71 -20.24
N ARG A 189 -11.12 4.53 -19.70
CA ARG A 189 -10.42 3.44 -20.40
C ARG A 189 -11.26 2.18 -20.54
N HIS A 190 -12.58 2.31 -20.35
CA HIS A 190 -13.52 1.19 -20.43
C HIS A 190 -13.12 0.03 -19.52
N CYS A 191 -12.73 0.37 -18.29
CA CYS A 191 -12.59 -0.58 -17.17
C CYS A 191 -13.69 -0.24 -16.18
N GLU A 192 -14.66 -1.14 -16.07
CA GLU A 192 -15.85 -0.95 -15.24
C GLU A 192 -15.50 -1.24 -13.79
N ILE A 193 -15.85 -0.30 -12.91
CA ILE A 193 -15.77 -0.45 -11.46
C ILE A 193 -17.18 -0.24 -10.93
N PRO A 194 -17.69 -1.13 -10.06
CA PRO A 194 -19.02 -0.99 -9.48
C PRO A 194 -19.25 0.38 -8.84
N LYS A 195 -20.50 0.86 -8.84
CA LYS A 195 -20.85 2.11 -8.15
C LYS A 195 -20.55 2.03 -6.66
N ASP A 196 -20.82 0.87 -6.05
CA ASP A 196 -20.46 0.58 -4.67
C ASP A 196 -18.99 0.13 -4.61
N HIS A 197 -18.10 1.10 -4.42
CA HIS A 197 -16.68 0.86 -4.23
C HIS A 197 -16.12 1.82 -3.18
N ALA A 198 -15.08 1.39 -2.48
CA ALA A 198 -14.30 2.25 -1.59
C ALA A 198 -13.01 2.69 -2.30
N GLU A 199 -12.78 4.01 -2.35
CA GLU A 199 -11.48 4.58 -2.73
C GLU A 199 -10.74 5.07 -1.49
N MET A 200 -9.41 4.92 -1.49
CA MET A 200 -8.55 5.55 -0.47
C MET A 200 -7.24 5.99 -1.09
N THR A 201 -6.79 7.20 -0.75
CA THR A 201 -5.51 7.74 -1.19
C THR A 201 -4.75 8.25 0.04
N TYR A 202 -3.48 7.90 0.14
CA TYR A 202 -2.64 8.33 1.25
C TYR A 202 -1.17 8.33 0.86
N ALA A 203 -0.35 9.02 1.62
CA ALA A 203 1.09 8.98 1.54
C ALA A 203 1.67 8.39 2.82
N THR A 204 2.77 7.66 2.70
CA THR A 204 3.56 7.22 3.86
C THR A 204 5.01 7.60 3.66
N PHE A 205 5.68 7.94 4.75
CA PHE A 205 7.12 8.06 4.80
C PHE A 205 7.64 7.47 6.11
N SER A 206 8.94 7.27 6.22
CA SER A 206 9.51 6.67 7.42
C SER A 206 10.85 7.30 7.74
N ILE A 207 11.07 7.57 9.01
CA ILE A 207 12.31 8.14 9.52
C ILE A 207 12.98 7.05 10.36
N PRO A 208 14.13 6.51 9.93
CA PRO A 208 14.87 5.56 10.75
C PRO A 208 15.48 6.30 11.94
N VAL A 209 15.42 5.68 13.12
CA VAL A 209 16.05 6.19 14.35
C VAL A 209 17.54 5.90 14.27
N SER A 210 18.21 6.66 13.41
CA SER A 210 19.63 6.50 13.07
C SER A 210 20.53 6.88 14.26
N ARG A 211 21.82 6.57 14.15
CA ARG A 211 22.82 7.01 15.14
C ARG A 211 22.80 8.54 15.33
N ALA A 212 22.61 9.30 14.24
CA ALA A 212 22.57 10.77 14.32
C ALA A 212 21.39 11.25 15.18
N ILE A 213 20.18 10.71 14.95
CA ILE A 213 19.00 11.00 15.77
C ILE A 213 19.24 10.58 17.22
N LYS A 214 19.80 9.38 17.45
CA LYS A 214 20.10 8.92 18.82
C LYS A 214 21.07 9.84 19.55
N THR A 215 22.07 10.39 18.86
CA THR A 215 23.03 11.34 19.44
C THR A 215 22.40 12.70 19.70
N GLN A 216 21.60 13.22 18.76
CA GLN A 216 20.91 14.52 18.90
C GLN A 216 19.91 14.52 20.07
N PHE A 217 19.17 13.42 20.25
CA PHE A 217 18.15 13.28 21.28
C PHE A 217 18.60 12.43 22.47
N GLN A 218 19.92 12.34 22.71
CA GLN A 218 20.51 11.46 23.72
C GLN A 218 19.92 11.69 25.12
N THR A 219 19.64 12.94 25.49
CA THR A 219 19.06 13.30 26.79
C THR A 219 17.62 12.78 26.96
N LEU A 220 16.85 12.69 25.87
CA LEU A 220 15.48 12.16 25.89
C LEU A 220 15.44 10.63 25.84
N ILE A 221 16.50 9.99 25.33
CA ILE A 221 16.58 8.54 25.14
C ILE A 221 17.19 7.84 26.35
N ASN A 222 18.19 8.44 27.00
CA ASN A 222 18.98 7.79 28.05
C ASN A 222 18.19 7.47 29.33
N ASN A 223 17.03 8.09 29.54
CA ASN A 223 16.22 7.90 30.75
C ASN A 223 15.46 6.56 30.75
N GLY A 224 15.48 5.80 29.64
CA GLY A 224 14.76 4.53 29.51
C GLY A 224 13.24 4.66 29.33
N ASP A 225 12.71 5.88 29.47
CA ASP A 225 11.36 6.27 29.05
C ASP A 225 11.44 7.15 27.80
N PHE A 226 10.88 6.65 26.70
CA PHE A 226 10.90 7.30 25.39
C PHE A 226 9.68 8.20 25.12
N ASN A 227 8.80 8.44 26.10
CA ASN A 227 7.63 9.31 25.95
C ASN A 227 8.01 10.69 25.37
N GLN A 228 8.95 11.39 26.01
CA GLN A 228 9.37 12.74 25.58
C GLN A 228 10.01 12.73 24.19
N PHE A 229 10.73 11.66 23.86
CA PHE A 229 11.30 11.47 22.53
C PHE A 229 10.19 11.35 21.47
N TYR A 230 9.20 10.49 21.70
CA TYR A 230 8.10 10.32 20.74
C TYR A 230 7.16 11.51 20.66
N ASP A 231 6.86 12.16 21.79
CA ASP A 231 6.02 13.36 21.85
C ASP A 231 6.64 14.51 21.04
N TYR A 232 7.97 14.68 21.09
CA TYR A 232 8.67 15.66 20.27
C TYR A 232 8.42 15.46 18.77
N PHE A 233 8.56 14.22 18.27
CA PHE A 233 8.29 13.90 16.86
C PHE A 233 6.80 14.04 16.51
N LEU A 234 5.91 13.65 17.43
CA LEU A 234 4.48 13.77 17.24
C LEU A 234 4.03 15.23 17.14
N ASP A 235 4.54 16.09 18.01
CA ASP A 235 4.17 17.51 18.05
C ASP A 235 4.74 18.29 16.87
N SER A 236 5.98 18.00 16.46
CA SER A 236 6.54 18.52 15.21
C SER A 236 5.70 18.08 14.00
N PHE A 237 5.33 16.79 13.93
CA PHE A 237 4.49 16.28 12.86
C PHE A 237 3.10 16.91 12.82
N LYS A 238 2.43 17.06 13.98
CA LYS A 238 1.12 17.72 14.10
C LYS A 238 1.19 19.16 13.62
N ARG A 239 2.17 19.93 14.10
CA ARG A 239 2.37 21.34 13.72
C ARG A 239 2.62 21.48 12.21
N CYS A 240 3.49 20.64 11.64
CA CYS A 240 3.75 20.67 10.20
C CYS A 240 2.51 20.30 9.37
N CYS A 241 1.71 19.32 9.82
CA CYS A 241 0.44 18.97 9.20
C CYS A 241 -0.56 20.13 9.24
N GLU A 242 -0.70 20.78 10.39
CA GLU A 242 -1.60 21.92 10.59
C GLU A 242 -1.24 23.10 9.67
N VAL A 243 0.04 23.50 9.64
CA VAL A 243 0.55 24.56 8.75
C VAL A 243 0.23 24.27 7.27
N ASN A 244 0.31 23.00 6.87
CA ASN A 244 0.06 22.58 5.49
C ASN A 244 -1.40 22.16 5.21
N LYS A 245 -2.30 22.34 6.18
CA LYS A 245 -3.74 22.02 6.09
C LYS A 245 -4.01 20.54 5.78
N LEU A 246 -3.26 19.65 6.43
CA LEU A 246 -3.43 18.20 6.37
C LEU A 246 -4.05 17.74 7.69
N THR A 247 -5.31 17.30 7.66
CA THR A 247 -6.08 17.02 8.87
C THR A 247 -6.01 15.56 9.32
N HIS A 248 -5.63 14.64 8.42
CA HIS A 248 -5.66 13.21 8.67
C HIS A 248 -4.25 12.61 8.58
N GLY A 249 -3.79 12.02 9.68
CA GLY A 249 -2.48 11.39 9.70
C GLY A 249 -2.26 10.46 10.88
N ALA A 250 -1.14 9.76 10.88
CA ALA A 250 -0.71 8.96 12.02
C ALA A 250 0.80 8.87 12.15
N LEU A 251 1.26 8.79 13.41
CA LEU A 251 2.59 8.33 13.79
C LEU A 251 2.50 6.90 14.34
N VAL A 252 3.30 5.99 13.80
CA VAL A 252 3.43 4.61 14.30
C VAL A 252 4.89 4.35 14.64
N ALA A 253 5.16 4.21 15.94
CA ALA A 253 6.45 3.99 16.55
C ALA A 253 6.36 2.95 17.70
N ASN A 254 5.56 1.90 17.51
CA ASN A 254 5.47 0.73 18.39
C ASN A 254 6.20 -0.51 17.84
N GLY A 255 6.87 -0.38 16.69
CA GLY A 255 7.60 -1.46 16.01
C GLY A 255 6.76 -2.25 15.00
N ALA A 256 5.45 -1.98 14.92
CA ALA A 256 4.56 -2.59 13.94
C ALA A 256 4.50 -1.76 12.65
N LYS A 257 4.20 -2.41 11.51
CA LYS A 257 4.04 -1.71 10.22
C LYS A 257 2.61 -1.17 10.07
N PRO A 258 2.42 0.08 9.61
CA PRO A 258 1.08 0.61 9.39
C PRO A 258 0.39 -0.09 8.22
N ILE A 259 -0.87 -0.48 8.43
CA ILE A 259 -1.81 -0.89 7.39
C ILE A 259 -3.00 0.04 7.42
N ILE A 260 -3.20 0.71 6.30
CA ILE A 260 -4.25 1.70 6.17
C ILE A 260 -5.49 1.02 5.58
N ARG A 261 -6.65 1.26 6.22
CA ARG A 261 -7.97 0.76 5.80
C ARG A 261 -9.01 1.88 5.89
N ASN A 262 -10.05 1.78 5.07
CA ASN A 262 -11.22 2.64 5.20
C ASN A 262 -12.06 2.14 6.40
N SER A 263 -12.46 3.05 7.29
CA SER A 263 -13.22 2.73 8.51
C SER A 263 -14.53 2.00 8.24
N LYS A 264 -15.14 2.22 7.07
CA LYS A 264 -16.42 1.60 6.68
C LYS A 264 -16.31 0.13 6.27
N VAL A 265 -15.10 -0.39 6.03
CA VAL A 265 -14.90 -1.67 5.33
C VAL A 265 -14.35 -2.78 6.25
N ASP A 266 -13.69 -2.44 7.35
CA ASP A 266 -12.95 -3.44 8.14
C ASP A 266 -12.74 -2.98 9.60
N VAL A 267 -13.20 -3.75 10.59
CA VAL A 267 -13.16 -3.42 12.04
C VAL A 267 -12.13 -4.25 12.83
N ASN A 268 -11.51 -5.27 12.24
CA ASN A 268 -10.54 -6.13 12.96
C ASN A 268 -9.38 -5.33 13.61
N GLU A 269 -8.94 -5.74 14.79
CA GLU A 269 -7.83 -5.12 15.53
C GLU A 269 -6.47 -5.39 14.86
N GLY A 270 -5.47 -4.54 15.16
CA GLY A 270 -4.07 -4.75 14.77
C GLY A 270 -3.45 -5.96 15.44
N ASN A 271 -2.18 -6.24 15.16
CA ASN A 271 -1.38 -7.25 15.85
C ASN A 271 0.07 -6.77 16.05
N GLU A 272 0.92 -7.60 16.66
CA GLU A 272 2.33 -7.26 16.94
C GLU A 272 3.13 -6.87 15.69
N GLU A 273 2.84 -7.46 14.53
CA GLU A 273 3.52 -7.17 13.27
C GLU A 273 2.90 -5.95 12.54
N LEU A 274 1.60 -5.69 12.76
CA LEU A 274 0.78 -4.81 11.94
C LEU A 274 -0.09 -3.85 12.77
N GLN A 275 0.18 -2.55 12.64
CA GLN A 275 -0.68 -1.50 13.20
C GLN A 275 -1.77 -1.12 12.19
N LYS A 276 -3.01 -1.52 12.44
CA LYS A 276 -4.13 -1.08 11.61
C LYS A 276 -4.46 0.39 11.90
N LEU A 277 -4.66 1.15 10.83
CA LEU A 277 -5.08 2.54 10.86
C LEU A 277 -6.35 2.70 10.04
N SER A 278 -7.42 3.13 10.69
CA SER A 278 -8.70 3.45 10.05
C SER A 278 -8.94 4.95 10.11
N PHE A 279 -9.44 5.54 9.03
CA PHE A 279 -9.75 6.98 8.94
C PHE A 279 -11.13 7.18 8.36
N GLU A 280 -11.87 8.15 8.89
CA GLU A 280 -13.15 8.58 8.33
C GLU A 280 -12.91 9.71 7.34
N LEU A 281 -13.10 9.43 6.05
CA LEU A 281 -12.74 10.34 4.96
C LEU A 281 -13.80 11.40 4.65
N ASP A 282 -14.98 11.27 5.28
CA ASP A 282 -16.13 12.15 5.06
C ASP A 282 -16.20 13.31 6.06
N ASN A 283 -15.51 13.18 7.20
CA ASN A 283 -15.42 14.21 8.22
C ASN A 283 -14.16 15.07 7.99
N GLU A 284 -14.26 16.36 8.30
CA GLU A 284 -13.19 17.34 8.16
C GLU A 284 -12.41 17.56 9.47
N GLU A 285 -12.91 17.02 10.57
CA GLU A 285 -12.25 17.07 11.87
C GLU A 285 -10.83 16.48 11.81
N GLN A 286 -9.93 17.09 12.59
CA GLN A 286 -8.55 16.66 12.65
C GLN A 286 -8.46 15.27 13.29
N GLN A 287 -8.00 14.29 12.49
CA GLN A 287 -7.78 12.91 12.91
C GLN A 287 -6.28 12.59 12.83
N VAL A 288 -5.53 13.05 13.82
CA VAL A 288 -4.13 12.64 14.00
C VAL A 288 -4.04 11.56 15.06
N LYS A 289 -3.68 10.34 14.65
CA LYS A 289 -3.53 9.19 15.53
C LYS A 289 -2.06 8.96 15.87
N TYR A 290 -1.77 8.35 17.01
CA TYR A 290 -0.41 7.99 17.37
C TYR A 290 -0.39 6.65 18.10
N PHE A 291 0.65 5.86 17.84
CA PHE A 291 0.86 4.55 18.42
C PHE A 291 2.35 4.39 18.69
N TYR A 292 2.77 4.54 19.94
CA TYR A 292 4.16 4.31 20.33
C TYR A 292 4.22 3.52 21.64
N ASP A 293 5.34 2.83 21.86
CA ASP A 293 5.63 2.13 23.11
C ASP A 293 6.75 2.86 23.84
N ASN A 294 6.43 3.44 24.99
CA ASN A 294 7.37 4.26 25.75
C ASN A 294 8.52 3.48 26.41
N LYS A 295 8.44 2.15 26.44
CA LYS A 295 9.50 1.28 26.94
C LYS A 295 10.41 0.75 25.84
N LYS A 296 10.08 1.01 24.56
CA LYS A 296 10.82 0.47 23.42
C LYS A 296 11.23 1.57 22.46
N LEU A 297 12.53 1.71 22.25
CA LEU A 297 13.06 2.52 21.17
C LEU A 297 12.96 1.74 19.85
N VAL A 298 12.15 2.22 18.91
CA VAL A 298 12.00 1.58 17.61
C VAL A 298 13.19 1.86 16.70
N GLU A 299 13.41 0.98 15.71
CA GLU A 299 14.40 1.23 14.65
C GLU A 299 13.92 2.26 13.63
N THR A 300 12.61 2.35 13.42
CA THR A 300 12.00 3.23 12.42
C THR A 300 10.65 3.73 12.90
N MET A 301 10.41 5.02 12.75
CA MET A 301 9.12 5.65 12.93
C MET A 301 8.42 5.74 11.58
N HIS A 302 7.16 5.30 11.52
CA HIS A 302 6.36 5.35 10.31
C HIS A 302 5.32 6.46 10.42
N PHE A 303 5.20 7.25 9.35
CA PHE A 303 4.25 8.34 9.25
C PHE A 303 3.29 8.08 8.11
N VAL A 304 2.03 8.40 8.33
CA VAL A 304 0.95 8.26 7.36
C VAL A 304 0.21 9.59 7.27
N ILE A 305 -0.11 10.02 6.06
CA ILE A 305 -0.97 11.18 5.79
C ILE A 305 -2.05 10.74 4.81
N VAL A 306 -3.31 10.90 5.17
CA VAL A 306 -4.45 10.41 4.39
C VAL A 306 -5.14 11.57 3.69
N ALA A 307 -5.49 11.37 2.41
CA ALA A 307 -6.24 12.36 1.65
C ALA A 307 -7.74 12.25 1.99
N THR A 308 -8.35 13.37 2.37
CA THR A 308 -9.81 13.50 2.49
C THR A 308 -10.45 13.86 1.15
N LYS A 309 -11.79 13.97 1.11
CA LYS A 309 -12.52 14.43 -0.08
C LYS A 309 -12.05 15.80 -0.58
N GLN A 310 -11.71 16.73 0.32
CA GLN A 310 -11.22 18.07 -0.06
C GLN A 310 -9.86 18.03 -0.78
N ASN A 311 -9.05 17.01 -0.49
CA ASN A 311 -7.75 16.84 -1.13
C ASN A 311 -7.87 16.29 -2.56
N LYS A 312 -9.04 15.76 -2.95
CA LYS A 312 -9.35 15.33 -4.31
C LYS A 312 -9.85 16.55 -5.10
N GLN A 313 -8.97 17.13 -5.92
CA GLN A 313 -9.37 18.15 -6.89
C GLN A 313 -9.72 17.50 -8.23
N GLU A 314 -10.41 18.24 -9.09
CA GLU A 314 -10.84 17.79 -10.43
C GLU A 314 -9.69 17.16 -11.25
N ILE A 315 -8.47 17.67 -11.08
CA ILE A 315 -7.27 17.24 -11.81
C ILE A 315 -6.57 16.02 -11.16
N GLY A 316 -6.81 15.74 -9.86
CA GLY A 316 -6.18 14.66 -9.11
C GLY A 316 -5.62 15.09 -7.75
N TYR A 317 -4.58 14.39 -7.29
CA TYR A 317 -3.96 14.53 -5.97
C TYR A 317 -2.63 15.30 -5.99
N GLY A 318 -2.29 16.01 -7.07
CA GLY A 318 -1.04 16.78 -7.15
C GLY A 318 -0.89 17.83 -6.04
N LYS A 319 -1.95 18.60 -5.74
CA LYS A 319 -1.95 19.58 -4.65
C LYS A 319 -1.72 18.91 -3.28
N PHE A 320 -2.41 17.80 -3.04
CA PHE A 320 -2.25 17.00 -1.82
C PHE A 320 -0.80 16.55 -1.64
N MET A 321 -0.19 15.96 -2.68
CA MET A 321 1.20 15.53 -2.58
C MET A 321 2.18 16.68 -2.42
N ASN A 322 1.93 17.84 -3.05
CA ASN A 322 2.73 19.04 -2.79
C ASN A 322 2.66 19.49 -1.32
N GLN A 323 1.49 19.38 -0.66
CA GLN A 323 1.34 19.68 0.77
C GLN A 323 2.05 18.63 1.64
N VAL A 324 1.96 17.36 1.26
CA VAL A 324 2.67 16.26 1.92
C VAL A 324 4.18 16.48 1.86
N GLU A 325 4.75 16.72 0.67
CA GLU A 325 6.19 16.93 0.53
C GLU A 325 6.67 18.15 1.33
N LYS A 326 5.92 19.26 1.30
CA LYS A 326 6.22 20.43 2.15
C LYS A 326 6.23 20.08 3.64
N THR A 327 5.25 19.32 4.09
CA THR A 327 5.15 18.85 5.49
C THR A 327 6.36 18.01 5.87
N ILE A 328 6.77 17.10 4.99
CA ILE A 328 7.92 16.23 5.22
C ILE A 328 9.21 17.04 5.22
N PHE A 329 9.39 18.00 4.30
CA PHE A 329 10.55 18.89 4.30
C PHE A 329 10.65 19.71 5.58
N SER A 330 9.55 20.35 6.00
CA SER A 330 9.52 21.14 7.25
C SER A 330 9.85 20.28 8.48
N LEU A 331 9.31 19.06 8.55
CA LEU A 331 9.63 18.11 9.61
C LEU A 331 11.12 17.72 9.58
N CYS A 332 11.67 17.42 8.40
CA CYS A 332 13.09 17.06 8.28
C CYS A 332 14.03 18.21 8.61
N ASP A 333 13.64 19.45 8.30
CA ASP A 333 14.40 20.66 8.64
C ASP A 333 14.38 20.91 10.15
N GLU A 334 13.23 20.74 10.81
CA GLU A 334 13.14 20.84 12.27
C GLU A 334 13.96 19.77 12.99
N LEU A 335 14.04 18.57 12.40
CA LEU A 335 14.80 17.44 12.93
C LEU A 335 16.29 17.45 12.56
N ASP A 336 16.76 18.43 11.77
CA ASP A 336 18.12 18.50 11.23
C ASP A 336 18.57 17.21 10.50
N ILE A 337 17.67 16.63 9.69
CA ILE A 337 17.96 15.41 8.93
C ILE A 337 18.88 15.74 7.75
N ASN A 338 20.04 15.08 7.70
CA ASN A 338 20.98 15.21 6.59
C ASN A 338 20.40 14.64 5.28
N LYS A 339 19.98 15.54 4.39
CA LYS A 339 19.34 15.23 3.11
C LYS A 339 20.24 14.50 2.10
N GLU A 340 21.56 14.62 2.23
CA GLU A 340 22.52 13.99 1.31
C GLU A 340 22.81 12.53 1.69
N ARG A 341 22.72 12.21 2.99
CA ARG A 341 23.08 10.89 3.51
C ARG A 341 21.88 10.03 3.90
N GLN A 342 20.78 10.64 4.29
CA GLN A 342 19.60 9.92 4.76
C GLN A 342 18.66 9.59 3.61
N ASP A 343 18.32 8.32 3.43
CA ASP A 343 17.22 7.91 2.56
C ASP A 343 15.89 8.20 3.23
N LEU A 344 15.05 8.99 2.57
CA LEU A 344 13.70 9.30 3.01
C LEU A 344 12.71 8.84 1.95
N THR A 345 12.34 7.56 2.05
CA THR A 345 11.42 6.94 1.10
C THR A 345 9.99 7.42 1.34
N VAL A 346 9.43 8.12 0.36
CA VAL A 346 8.02 8.50 0.29
C VAL A 346 7.29 7.52 -0.62
N ARG A 347 6.10 7.10 -0.19
CA ARG A 347 5.21 6.25 -0.98
C ARG A 347 3.85 6.89 -1.08
N PHE A 348 3.40 7.16 -2.30
CA PHE A 348 2.04 7.59 -2.58
C PHE A 348 1.21 6.37 -2.97
N PHE A 349 0.12 6.11 -2.25
CA PHE A 349 -0.77 4.99 -2.43
C PHE A 349 -2.13 5.42 -2.93
N GLN A 350 -2.69 4.64 -3.84
CA GLN A 350 -4.09 4.71 -4.23
C GLN A 350 -4.67 3.31 -4.22
N HIS A 351 -5.84 3.19 -3.59
CA HIS A 351 -6.54 1.93 -3.45
C HIS A 351 -7.98 2.06 -3.91
N ILE A 352 -8.45 1.01 -4.58
CA ILE A 352 -9.87 0.75 -4.82
C ILE A 352 -10.18 -0.62 -4.21
N SER A 353 -11.34 -0.76 -3.56
CA SER A 353 -11.87 -2.07 -3.19
C SER A 353 -13.36 -2.16 -3.42
N TYR A 354 -13.84 -3.29 -3.92
CA TYR A 354 -15.26 -3.52 -4.22
C TYR A 354 -15.59 -5.03 -4.21
N PRO A 355 -16.86 -5.41 -4.01
CA PRO A 355 -17.34 -6.76 -4.31
C PRO A 355 -17.44 -6.94 -5.84
N PHE A 356 -16.85 -8.01 -6.37
CA PHE A 356 -16.79 -8.33 -7.80
C PHE A 356 -17.76 -9.45 -8.16
#